data_AF-A0A7C7UXF9-F1
#
_entry.id   AF-A0A7C7UXF9-F1
#
_cell.length_a   1.000
_cell.length_b   1.000
_cell.length_c   1.000
_cell.angle_alpha   90.00
_cell.angle_beta   90.00
_cell.angle_gamma   90.00
#
_symmetry.space_group_name_H-M   'P 1'
#
loop_
_entity.id
_entity.type
_entity.pdbx_description
1 polymer ?
#
loop_
_entity_poly.entity_id
_entity_poly.type
_entity_poly.pdbx_seq_one_letter_code
_entity_poly.pdbx_strand_id
1 'polypeptide(L)'
;EGTETRLADSFRTALDLADGIAFLETAPGSAPASAPAPGDNDPERFTFSEKFACPVSGFTIPEIEPRLFSFNAPFGACPTCDGLGRELFFDEGLMVPDKALSLEDGAIAPWRKGKSPYFIQTIEAIARHYGFAAKTKWKDLDEEIQQVFLRGSGETEIKFRYDEGGRVYQVERTFEGVIPNMERRYRETDSAWIREEFERFQNNRPCGDCGGYRLRPEALAVKIAGIHVGQVVQMSIAEAFAWCETVPDSLTKQKNEVARAILKEIRERLGFLNNVGLQYLTLSRNAGTLSGGEAQRIRLASQIGSGLTGVLYVLDEPSIGLHQRDNDRLLTTLKNLRDQGNTVIVV
;
A
#
# COMPACT_ATOMS: atom_id res chain seq x y z
N GLU A 1 -25.48 29.63 35.49
CA GLU A 1 -24.54 30.23 36.46
C GLU A 1 -24.76 29.61 37.82
N GLY A 2 -23.77 28.87 38.32
CA GLY A 2 -23.78 28.19 39.62
C GLY A 2 -23.85 26.66 39.56
N THR A 3 -24.07 26.08 38.38
CA THR A 3 -24.12 24.63 38.17
C THR A 3 -22.86 24.08 37.49
N GLU A 4 -21.90 24.93 37.10
CA GLU A 4 -20.73 24.53 36.32
C GLU A 4 -19.88 23.49 37.07
N THR A 5 -19.61 23.72 38.37
CA THR A 5 -18.83 22.80 39.22
C THR A 5 -19.53 21.45 39.36
N ARG A 6 -20.84 21.46 39.62
CA ARG A 6 -21.63 20.24 39.79
C ARG A 6 -21.75 19.45 38.48
N LEU A 7 -21.90 20.14 37.36
CA LEU A 7 -21.92 19.54 36.03
C LEU A 7 -20.57 18.87 35.74
N ALA A 8 -19.46 19.57 35.96
CA ALA A 8 -18.12 19.05 35.75
C ALA A 8 -17.83 17.80 36.61
N ASP A 9 -18.16 17.84 37.91
CA ASP A 9 -17.97 16.70 38.81
C ASP A 9 -18.84 15.50 38.40
N SER A 10 -20.10 15.74 38.01
CA SER A 10 -21.01 14.69 37.56
C SER A 10 -20.53 14.07 36.24
N PHE A 11 -20.04 14.89 35.30
CA PHE A 11 -19.48 14.43 34.03
C PHE A 11 -18.24 13.60 34.25
N ARG A 12 -17.31 14.06 35.09
CA ARG A 12 -16.09 13.34 35.41
C ARG A 12 -16.38 12.01 36.08
N THR A 13 -17.30 11.99 37.04
CA THR A 13 -17.75 10.76 37.69
C THR A 13 -18.34 9.76 36.68
N ALA A 14 -19.16 10.23 35.74
CA ALA A 14 -19.73 9.38 34.70
C ALA A 14 -18.65 8.80 33.77
N LEU A 15 -17.68 9.63 33.35
CA LEU A 15 -16.56 9.21 32.51
C LEU A 15 -15.69 8.17 33.23
N ASP A 16 -15.32 8.41 34.49
CA ASP A 16 -14.50 7.50 35.30
C ASP A 16 -15.20 6.14 35.53
N LEU A 17 -16.53 6.14 35.71
CA LEU A 17 -17.32 4.92 35.93
C LEU A 17 -17.55 4.09 34.67
N ALA A 18 -17.46 4.69 33.48
CA ALA A 18 -17.79 4.08 32.20
C ALA A 18 -16.62 4.12 31.19
N ASP A 19 -15.39 4.00 31.70
CA ASP A 19 -14.14 3.91 30.93
C ASP A 19 -13.97 5.01 29.87
N GLY A 20 -14.37 6.23 30.23
CA GLY A 20 -14.27 7.42 29.40
C GLY A 20 -15.43 7.61 28.42
N ILE A 21 -16.63 7.07 28.68
CA ILE A 21 -17.87 7.35 27.91
C ILE A 21 -18.93 7.93 28.84
N ALA A 22 -19.56 9.05 28.44
CA ALA A 22 -20.67 9.65 29.17
C ALA A 22 -21.83 9.96 28.24
N PHE A 23 -23.06 9.80 28.73
CA PHE A 23 -24.27 10.19 28.02
C PHE A 23 -24.93 11.35 28.75
N LEU A 24 -25.29 12.40 28.02
CA LEU A 24 -26.15 13.47 28.50
C LEU A 24 -27.48 13.34 27.79
N GLU A 25 -28.54 13.16 28.56
CA GLU A 25 -29.90 13.03 28.05
C GLU A 25 -30.68 14.28 28.50
N THR A 26 -31.31 14.97 27.55
CA THR A 26 -32.13 16.14 27.88
C THR A 26 -33.45 15.70 28.49
N ALA A 27 -33.99 16.51 29.41
CA ALA A 27 -35.31 16.24 29.95
C ALA A 27 -36.38 16.48 28.86
N PRO A 28 -37.47 15.69 28.85
CA PRO A 28 -38.60 15.96 27.96
C PRO A 28 -39.08 17.41 28.10
N GLY A 29 -39.13 18.15 26.98
CA GLY A 29 -39.59 19.54 26.93
C GLY A 29 -38.53 20.63 27.18
N SER A 30 -37.24 20.29 27.30
CA SER A 30 -36.15 21.27 27.51
C SER A 30 -35.22 21.49 26.31
N ALA A 31 -35.64 21.12 25.09
CA ALA A 31 -34.79 21.22 23.90
C ALA A 31 -34.50 22.70 23.52
N PRO A 32 -33.25 23.04 23.13
CA PRO A 32 -32.92 24.38 22.64
C PRO A 32 -33.62 24.66 21.29
N ALA A 33 -34.08 25.89 21.09
CA ALA A 33 -34.88 26.32 19.93
C ALA A 33 -34.21 26.20 18.53
N SER A 34 -32.99 25.64 18.46
CA SER A 34 -32.17 25.55 17.25
C SER A 34 -32.09 24.15 16.61
N ALA A 35 -32.81 23.14 17.14
CA ALA A 35 -32.84 21.80 16.55
C ALA A 35 -34.05 21.62 15.61
N PRO A 36 -33.91 20.91 14.47
CA PRO A 36 -35.03 20.65 13.57
C PRO A 36 -36.01 19.67 14.23
N ALA A 37 -37.31 19.97 14.17
CA ALA A 37 -38.36 19.14 14.74
C ALA A 37 -38.51 17.80 13.98
N PRO A 38 -38.40 16.67 14.70
CA PRO A 38 -39.43 15.65 14.55
C PRO A 38 -39.87 15.10 15.93
N GLY A 39 -41.17 15.19 16.22
CA GLY A 39 -41.83 14.52 17.35
C GLY A 39 -41.66 15.21 18.70
N ASP A 40 -42.70 15.92 19.16
CA ASP A 40 -42.80 16.49 20.50
C ASP A 40 -42.41 15.48 21.60
N ASN A 41 -41.51 15.90 22.49
CA ASN A 41 -41.16 15.30 23.80
C ASN A 41 -40.16 14.13 23.90
N ASP A 42 -39.52 13.65 22.84
CA ASP A 42 -38.48 12.63 23.05
C ASP A 42 -37.16 13.24 23.57
N PRO A 43 -36.54 12.63 24.61
CA PRO A 43 -35.27 13.10 25.15
C PRO A 43 -34.15 12.98 24.12
N GLU A 44 -33.38 14.05 23.93
CA GLU A 44 -32.19 14.04 23.07
C GLU A 44 -30.99 13.51 23.84
N ARG A 45 -30.35 12.47 23.31
CA ARG A 45 -29.15 11.86 23.90
C ARG A 45 -27.88 12.31 23.17
N PHE A 46 -27.00 12.98 23.90
CA PHE A 46 -25.66 13.35 23.48
C PHE A 46 -24.63 12.38 24.08
N THR A 47 -23.76 11.83 23.24
CA THR A 47 -22.68 10.93 23.67
C THR A 47 -21.35 11.67 23.68
N PHE A 48 -20.63 11.57 24.79
CA PHE A 48 -19.30 12.11 24.98
C PHE A 48 -18.31 10.97 25.24
N SER A 49 -17.08 11.12 24.76
CA SER A 49 -16.00 10.21 25.13
C SER A 49 -14.71 10.98 25.33
N GLU A 50 -13.95 10.59 26.37
CA GLU A 50 -12.57 11.05 26.61
C GLU A 50 -11.57 10.38 25.67
N LYS A 51 -11.94 9.23 25.11
CA LYS A 51 -11.15 8.49 24.13
C LYS A 51 -11.68 8.81 22.72
N PHE A 52 -10.89 8.53 21.70
CA PHE A 52 -11.37 8.58 20.31
C PHE A 52 -12.31 7.39 20.04
N ALA A 53 -13.49 7.38 20.66
CA ALA A 53 -14.50 6.33 20.54
C ALA A 53 -15.66 6.78 19.64
N CYS A 54 -16.13 5.90 18.76
CA CYS A 54 -17.32 6.12 17.98
C CYS A 54 -18.57 5.99 18.88
N PRO A 55 -19.42 7.03 18.97
CA PRO A 55 -20.57 7.04 19.87
C PRO A 55 -21.68 6.06 19.47
N VAL A 56 -21.65 5.52 18.25
CA VAL A 56 -22.65 4.59 17.71
C VAL A 56 -22.18 3.15 17.81
N SER A 57 -20.92 2.88 17.43
CA SER A 57 -20.40 1.51 17.33
C SER A 57 -19.48 1.09 18.48
N GLY A 58 -19.05 2.03 19.34
CA GLY A 58 -18.05 1.77 20.39
C GLY A 58 -16.63 1.54 19.86
N PHE A 59 -16.40 1.72 18.56
CA PHE A 59 -15.07 1.59 17.95
C PHE A 59 -14.12 2.63 18.49
N THR A 60 -13.00 2.22 19.07
CA THR A 60 -11.97 3.12 19.62
C THR A 60 -10.76 3.19 18.71
N ILE A 61 -10.27 4.41 18.49
CA ILE A 61 -9.01 4.66 17.81
C ILE A 61 -7.95 4.93 18.89
N PRO A 62 -6.75 4.36 18.79
CA PRO A 62 -5.64 4.74 19.66
C PRO A 62 -5.31 6.23 19.52
N GLU A 63 -4.52 6.76 20.47
CA GLU A 63 -4.09 8.15 20.42
C GLU A 63 -3.43 8.49 19.07
N ILE A 64 -3.82 9.65 18.51
CA ILE A 64 -3.37 10.08 17.19
C ILE A 64 -1.94 10.61 17.30
N GLU A 65 -0.99 9.70 17.13
CA GLU A 65 0.45 10.01 17.13
C GLU A 65 1.07 9.83 15.73
N PRO A 66 2.20 10.49 15.42
CA PRO A 66 2.88 10.34 14.13
C PRO A 66 3.19 8.89 13.74
N ARG A 67 3.48 8.01 14.71
CA ARG A 67 3.76 6.58 14.47
C ARG A 67 2.58 5.82 13.88
N LEU A 68 1.34 6.27 14.09
CA LEU A 68 0.14 5.70 13.49
C LEU A 68 0.15 5.86 11.96
N PHE A 69 0.81 6.89 11.45
CA PHE A 69 0.90 7.20 10.02
C PHE A 69 2.19 6.68 9.37
N SER A 70 2.97 5.87 10.09
CA SER A 70 4.19 5.26 9.57
C SER A 70 3.94 3.82 9.14
N PHE A 71 4.07 3.55 7.84
CA PHE A 71 4.03 2.19 7.30
C PHE A 71 5.27 1.35 7.64
N ASN A 72 6.32 1.97 8.20
CA ASN A 72 7.52 1.27 8.69
C ASN A 72 7.40 0.89 10.17
N ALA A 73 6.36 1.37 10.86
CA ALA A 73 6.08 1.01 12.24
C ALA A 73 4.95 -0.02 12.26
N PRO A 74 5.08 -1.16 12.97
CA PRO A 74 4.01 -2.16 13.08
C PRO A 74 2.68 -1.58 13.58
N PHE A 75 2.75 -0.49 14.33
CA PHE A 75 1.60 0.26 14.85
C PHE A 75 0.75 0.92 13.75
N GLY A 76 1.37 1.47 12.71
CA GLY A 76 0.69 2.15 11.60
C GLY A 76 0.59 1.34 10.31
N ALA A 77 1.45 0.32 10.16
CA ALA A 77 1.51 -0.54 8.99
C ALA A 77 0.27 -1.41 8.83
N CYS A 78 -0.20 -1.56 7.58
CA CYS A 78 -1.25 -2.52 7.23
C CYS A 78 -0.82 -3.94 7.66
N PRO A 79 -1.63 -4.68 8.45
CA PRO A 79 -1.25 -5.99 8.97
C PRO A 79 -1.12 -7.06 7.89
N THR A 80 -1.84 -6.91 6.78
CA THR A 80 -1.92 -7.92 5.71
C THR A 80 -0.70 -7.91 4.80
N CYS A 81 -0.17 -6.72 4.53
CA CYS A 81 1.00 -6.55 3.66
C CYS A 81 2.24 -6.05 4.42
N ASP A 82 2.20 -6.00 5.75
CA ASP A 82 3.26 -5.45 6.62
C ASP A 82 3.78 -4.09 6.14
N GLY A 83 2.86 -3.22 5.75
CA GLY A 83 3.20 -1.89 5.23
C GLY A 83 3.93 -1.88 3.88
N LEU A 84 3.93 -2.97 3.12
CA LEU A 84 4.46 -2.99 1.74
C LEU A 84 3.53 -2.31 0.73
N GLY A 85 2.21 -2.35 0.98
CA GLY A 85 1.16 -1.84 0.08
C GLY A 85 0.90 -2.71 -1.14
N ARG A 86 1.57 -3.85 -1.24
CA ARG A 86 1.43 -4.78 -2.36
C ARG A 86 1.36 -6.20 -1.86
N GLU A 87 0.59 -7.00 -2.56
CA GLU A 87 0.56 -8.45 -2.41
C GLU A 87 1.34 -9.06 -3.57
N LEU A 88 2.20 -10.02 -3.23
CA LEU A 88 2.82 -10.90 -4.22
C LEU A 88 1.86 -12.06 -4.47
N PHE A 89 1.60 -12.33 -5.74
CA PHE A 89 0.82 -13.48 -6.18
C PHE A 89 1.49 -14.13 -7.37
N PHE A 90 1.28 -15.43 -7.54
CA PHE A 90 1.77 -16.14 -8.70
C PHE A 90 0.89 -15.83 -9.92
N ASP A 91 1.52 -15.32 -10.97
CA ASP A 91 0.85 -14.83 -12.16
C ASP A 91 0.73 -15.95 -13.20
N GLU A 92 -0.50 -16.27 -13.60
CA GLU A 92 -0.80 -17.34 -14.56
C GLU A 92 -0.13 -17.12 -15.92
N GLY A 93 0.05 -15.86 -16.33
CA GLY A 93 0.77 -15.50 -17.55
C GLY A 93 2.28 -15.74 -17.45
N LEU A 94 2.87 -15.57 -16.27
CA LEU A 94 4.27 -15.94 -16.02
C LEU A 94 4.45 -17.45 -15.89
N MET A 95 3.44 -18.17 -15.41
CA MET A 95 3.44 -19.63 -15.34
C MET A 95 3.39 -20.28 -16.72
N VAL A 96 2.63 -19.69 -17.65
CA VAL A 96 2.48 -20.18 -19.02
C VAL A 96 2.74 -19.04 -20.01
N PRO A 97 4.02 -18.66 -20.21
CA PRO A 97 4.36 -17.50 -21.05
C PRO A 97 4.10 -17.75 -22.54
N ASP A 98 4.29 -19.00 -22.99
CA ASP A 98 4.03 -19.41 -24.38
C ASP A 98 2.88 -20.41 -24.43
N LYS A 99 1.68 -19.91 -24.75
CA LYS A 99 0.46 -20.70 -24.85
C LYS A 99 0.42 -21.59 -26.12
N ALA A 100 1.36 -21.43 -27.05
CA ALA A 100 1.42 -22.23 -28.27
C ALA A 100 2.18 -23.56 -28.09
N LEU A 101 2.89 -23.74 -26.97
CA LEU A 101 3.57 -24.98 -26.62
C LEU A 101 2.60 -26.04 -26.10
N SER A 102 2.95 -27.31 -26.30
CA SER A 102 2.25 -28.42 -25.67
C SER A 102 2.64 -28.57 -24.19
N LEU A 103 1.80 -29.27 -23.43
CA LEU A 103 2.11 -29.58 -22.03
C LEU A 103 3.41 -30.40 -21.91
N GLU A 104 3.60 -31.39 -22.78
CA GLU A 104 4.80 -32.23 -22.84
C GLU A 104 6.06 -31.44 -23.24
N ASP A 105 5.93 -30.45 -24.12
CA ASP A 105 7.03 -29.55 -24.52
C ASP A 105 7.35 -28.46 -23.48
N GLY A 106 6.67 -28.48 -22.33
CA GLY A 106 6.94 -27.57 -21.22
C GLY A 106 6.24 -26.22 -21.35
N ALA A 107 4.96 -26.21 -21.71
CA ALA A 107 4.10 -25.01 -21.62
C ALA A 107 4.11 -24.40 -20.20
N ILE A 108 4.08 -25.24 -19.17
CA ILE A 108 4.19 -24.84 -17.75
C ILE A 108 5.66 -24.54 -17.44
N ALA A 109 6.02 -23.27 -17.36
CA ALA A 109 7.40 -22.79 -17.22
C ALA A 109 8.12 -23.32 -15.96
N PRO A 110 7.49 -23.38 -14.76
CA PRO A 110 8.12 -23.99 -13.58
C PRO A 110 8.53 -25.46 -13.77
N TRP A 111 7.83 -26.22 -14.62
CA TRP A 111 8.12 -27.63 -14.85
C TRP A 111 9.13 -27.87 -15.97
N ARG A 112 9.43 -26.85 -16.79
CA ARG A 112 10.28 -26.97 -17.98
C ARG A 112 11.74 -27.33 -17.66
N LYS A 113 12.33 -26.69 -16.64
CA LYS A 113 13.77 -26.84 -16.35
C LYS A 113 14.16 -28.22 -15.81
N GLY A 114 13.21 -28.95 -15.22
CA GLY A 114 13.50 -30.19 -14.54
C GLY A 114 13.42 -31.45 -15.40
N LYS A 115 12.68 -31.44 -16.52
CA LYS A 115 12.23 -32.64 -17.29
C LYS A 115 12.07 -33.88 -16.41
N SER A 116 11.56 -33.69 -15.19
CA SER A 116 11.49 -34.77 -14.23
C SER A 116 10.45 -35.74 -14.75
N PRO A 117 10.75 -37.06 -14.80
CA PRO A 117 9.76 -38.06 -15.19
C PRO A 117 8.46 -37.91 -14.40
N TYR A 118 8.54 -37.44 -13.14
CA TYR A 118 7.40 -37.10 -12.31
C TYR A 118 6.40 -36.13 -12.96
N PHE A 119 6.88 -35.02 -13.57
CA PHE A 119 5.99 -34.02 -14.17
C PHE A 119 5.33 -34.53 -15.44
N ILE A 120 6.08 -35.24 -16.29
CA ILE A 120 5.55 -35.85 -17.51
C ILE A 120 4.47 -36.88 -17.16
N GLN A 121 4.76 -37.77 -16.20
CA GLN A 121 3.81 -38.78 -15.72
C GLN A 121 2.56 -38.15 -15.05
N THR A 122 2.72 -37.01 -14.39
CA THR A 122 1.59 -36.24 -13.82
C THR A 122 0.69 -35.68 -14.93
N ILE A 123 1.29 -35.07 -15.97
CA ILE A 123 0.55 -34.58 -17.14
C ILE A 123 -0.21 -35.73 -17.82
N GLU A 124 0.45 -36.87 -18.03
CA GLU A 124 -0.18 -38.05 -18.64
C GLU A 124 -1.32 -38.65 -17.80
N ALA A 125 -1.21 -38.60 -16.47
CA ALA A 125 -2.28 -39.05 -15.58
C ALA A 125 -3.51 -38.14 -15.68
N ILE A 126 -3.31 -36.83 -15.66
CA ILE A 126 -4.38 -35.82 -15.81
C ILE A 126 -5.01 -35.93 -17.21
N ALA A 127 -4.18 -36.04 -18.25
CA ALA A 127 -4.62 -36.23 -19.64
C ALA A 127 -5.52 -37.47 -19.80
N ARG A 128 -5.16 -38.60 -19.18
CA ARG A 128 -5.99 -39.82 -19.19
C ARG A 128 -7.31 -39.66 -18.44
N HIS A 129 -7.31 -38.93 -17.33
CA HIS A 129 -8.51 -38.74 -16.51
C HIS A 129 -9.54 -37.84 -17.21
N TYR A 130 -9.10 -36.71 -17.78
CA TYR A 130 -9.97 -35.73 -18.43
C TYR A 130 -10.16 -35.97 -19.95
N GLY A 131 -9.46 -36.94 -20.53
CA GLY A 131 -9.71 -37.38 -21.91
C GLY A 131 -9.10 -36.49 -23.00
N PHE A 132 -7.94 -35.87 -22.75
CA PHE A 132 -7.20 -35.09 -23.76
C PHE A 132 -5.80 -35.68 -24.03
N ALA A 133 -5.15 -35.27 -25.11
CA ALA A 133 -3.79 -35.72 -25.42
C ALA A 133 -2.74 -34.84 -24.72
N ALA A 134 -1.71 -35.42 -24.10
CA ALA A 134 -0.62 -34.66 -23.45
C ALA A 134 0.15 -33.72 -24.42
N LYS A 135 0.09 -33.99 -25.72
CA LYS A 135 0.67 -33.18 -26.80
C LYS A 135 -0.20 -32.00 -27.24
N THR A 136 -1.37 -31.82 -26.64
CA THR A 136 -2.25 -30.70 -26.93
C THR A 136 -1.57 -29.40 -26.49
N LYS A 137 -1.67 -28.35 -27.32
CA LYS A 137 -1.13 -27.03 -26.99
C LYS A 137 -1.94 -26.40 -25.89
N TRP A 138 -1.30 -25.60 -25.04
CA TRP A 138 -1.98 -24.98 -23.89
C TRP A 138 -3.24 -24.19 -24.31
N LYS A 139 -3.13 -23.37 -25.36
CA LYS A 139 -4.24 -22.56 -25.88
C LYS A 139 -5.42 -23.38 -26.41
N ASP A 140 -5.21 -24.64 -26.75
CA ASP A 140 -6.22 -25.53 -27.34
C ASP A 140 -6.87 -26.41 -26.26
N LEU A 141 -6.46 -26.27 -24.99
CA LEU A 141 -7.10 -26.91 -23.84
C LEU A 141 -8.30 -26.10 -23.37
N ASP A 142 -9.34 -26.78 -22.92
CA ASP A 142 -10.49 -26.16 -22.25
C ASP A 142 -10.05 -25.39 -21.00
N GLU A 143 -10.73 -24.27 -20.72
CA GLU A 143 -10.39 -23.40 -19.58
C GLU A 143 -10.45 -24.15 -18.24
N GLU A 144 -11.41 -25.07 -18.07
CA GLU A 144 -11.49 -25.92 -16.87
C GLU A 144 -10.22 -26.76 -16.69
N ILE A 145 -9.71 -27.37 -17.77
CA ILE A 145 -8.48 -28.18 -17.73
C ILE A 145 -7.26 -27.30 -17.43
N GLN A 146 -7.19 -26.10 -18.01
CA GLN A 146 -6.14 -25.13 -17.69
C GLN A 146 -6.16 -24.79 -16.19
N GLN A 147 -7.35 -24.57 -15.61
CA GLN A 147 -7.50 -24.32 -14.18
C GLN A 147 -7.18 -25.55 -13.33
N VAL A 148 -7.45 -26.77 -13.77
CA VAL A 148 -6.99 -27.99 -13.08
C VAL A 148 -5.47 -28.01 -12.96
N PHE A 149 -4.74 -27.65 -14.02
CA PHE A 149 -3.27 -27.56 -13.94
C PHE A 149 -2.80 -26.45 -13.00
N LEU A 150 -3.40 -25.26 -13.07
CA LEU A 150 -2.95 -24.09 -12.31
C LEU A 150 -3.38 -24.13 -10.84
N ARG A 151 -4.64 -24.46 -10.56
CA ARG A 151 -5.31 -24.34 -9.25
C ARG A 151 -5.69 -25.68 -8.62
N GLY A 152 -5.59 -26.78 -9.37
CA GLY A 152 -5.84 -28.12 -8.86
C GLY A 152 -7.21 -28.68 -9.23
N SER A 153 -7.43 -29.96 -8.92
CA SER A 153 -8.64 -30.70 -9.28
C SER A 153 -9.78 -30.57 -8.25
N GLY A 154 -9.61 -29.73 -7.22
CA GLY A 154 -10.57 -29.56 -6.13
C GLY A 154 -10.78 -30.87 -5.37
N GLU A 155 -12.03 -31.34 -5.33
CA GLU A 155 -12.43 -32.61 -4.70
C GLU A 155 -12.25 -33.83 -5.61
N THR A 156 -11.93 -33.64 -6.89
CA THR A 156 -11.84 -34.73 -7.86
C THR A 156 -10.53 -35.49 -7.68
N GLU A 157 -10.63 -36.78 -7.37
CA GLU A 157 -9.48 -37.67 -7.26
C GLU A 157 -9.00 -38.17 -8.63
N ILE A 158 -7.69 -38.14 -8.82
CA ILE A 158 -7.03 -38.56 -10.06
C ILE A 158 -6.08 -39.72 -9.73
N LYS A 159 -6.12 -40.76 -10.57
CA LYS A 159 -5.23 -41.92 -10.46
C LYS A 159 -3.88 -41.61 -11.09
N PHE A 160 -2.89 -41.36 -10.24
CA PHE A 160 -1.50 -41.17 -10.64
C PHE A 160 -0.76 -42.49 -10.66
N ARG A 161 -0.06 -42.76 -11.76
CA ARG A 161 0.87 -43.88 -11.89
C ARG A 161 2.26 -43.29 -12.07
N TYR A 162 3.15 -43.54 -11.11
CA TYR A 162 4.52 -43.09 -11.17
C TYR A 162 5.47 -44.27 -11.39
N ASP A 163 6.49 -44.06 -12.22
CA ASP A 163 7.61 -44.98 -12.47
C ASP A 163 8.91 -44.27 -12.11
N GLU A 164 9.49 -44.66 -10.97
CA GLU A 164 10.77 -44.19 -10.47
C GLU A 164 11.84 -45.25 -10.73
N GLY A 165 12.32 -45.33 -11.97
CA GLY A 165 13.43 -46.21 -12.34
C GLY A 165 13.11 -47.70 -12.21
N GLY A 166 11.88 -48.11 -12.56
CA GLY A 166 11.42 -49.50 -12.55
C GLY A 166 10.57 -49.87 -11.33
N ARG A 167 10.47 -49.00 -10.33
CA ARG A 167 9.50 -49.14 -9.23
C ARG A 167 8.24 -48.38 -9.58
N VAL A 168 7.20 -49.11 -9.93
CA VAL A 168 5.89 -48.54 -10.27
C VAL A 168 5.00 -48.52 -9.03
N TYR A 169 4.46 -47.35 -8.70
CA TYR A 169 3.42 -47.21 -7.69
C TYR A 169 2.23 -46.43 -8.25
N GLN A 170 1.05 -46.71 -7.69
CA GLN A 170 -0.20 -46.05 -8.04
C GLN A 170 -0.79 -45.43 -6.79
N VAL A 171 -1.22 -44.17 -6.92
CA VAL A 171 -1.86 -43.40 -5.86
C VAL A 171 -3.06 -42.69 -6.46
N GLU A 172 -4.18 -42.73 -5.74
CA GLU A 172 -5.37 -41.96 -6.03
C GLU A 172 -5.43 -40.81 -5.02
N ARG A 173 -5.43 -39.56 -5.53
CA ARG A 173 -5.48 -38.35 -4.71
C ARG A 173 -5.95 -37.16 -5.53
N THR A 174 -6.33 -36.08 -4.86
CA THR A 174 -6.56 -34.80 -5.51
C THR A 174 -5.25 -34.18 -6.00
N PHE A 175 -5.32 -33.48 -7.14
CA PHE A 175 -4.20 -32.71 -7.65
C PHE A 175 -4.25 -31.31 -7.06
N GLU A 176 -3.17 -30.92 -6.38
CA GLU A 176 -3.08 -29.62 -5.70
C GLU A 176 -3.06 -28.42 -6.67
N GLY A 177 -2.57 -28.60 -7.90
CA GLY A 177 -2.30 -27.48 -8.81
C GLY A 177 -0.89 -26.92 -8.66
N VAL A 178 -0.39 -26.30 -9.73
CA VAL A 178 0.96 -25.70 -9.76
C VAL A 178 1.05 -24.50 -8.82
N ILE A 179 0.05 -23.60 -8.84
CA ILE A 179 0.07 -22.37 -8.06
C ILE A 179 -0.04 -22.66 -6.55
N PRO A 180 -1.03 -23.43 -6.05
CA PRO A 180 -1.10 -23.72 -4.62
C PRO A 180 0.14 -24.45 -4.11
N ASN A 181 0.71 -25.35 -4.92
CA ASN A 181 1.96 -26.03 -4.59
C ASN A 181 3.12 -25.05 -4.41
N MET A 182 3.27 -24.09 -5.34
CA MET A 182 4.30 -23.06 -5.28
C MET A 182 4.05 -22.08 -4.13
N GLU A 183 2.81 -21.69 -3.86
CA GLU A 183 2.44 -20.83 -2.72
C GLU A 183 2.81 -21.46 -1.38
N ARG A 184 2.44 -22.74 -1.17
CA ARG A 184 2.81 -23.48 0.03
C ARG A 184 4.32 -23.57 0.17
N ARG A 185 5.01 -24.02 -0.89
CA ARG A 185 6.47 -24.17 -0.87
C ARG A 185 7.21 -22.85 -0.68
N TYR A 186 6.72 -21.74 -1.22
CA TYR A 186 7.29 -20.40 -0.99
C TYR A 186 7.23 -20.03 0.50
N ARG A 187 6.08 -20.28 1.13
CA ARG A 187 5.85 -19.98 2.55
C ARG A 187 6.67 -20.86 3.49
N GLU A 188 6.82 -22.14 3.15
CA GLU A 188 7.49 -23.14 3.99
C GLU A 188 9.01 -23.20 3.80
N THR A 189 9.53 -22.70 2.68
CA THR A 189 10.96 -22.84 2.36
C THR A 189 11.82 -21.76 3.04
N ASP A 190 12.92 -22.20 3.67
CA ASP A 190 13.97 -21.32 4.22
C ASP A 190 15.12 -21.05 3.23
N SER A 191 15.17 -21.75 2.10
CA SER A 191 16.18 -21.56 1.06
C SER A 191 15.95 -20.29 0.25
N ALA A 192 16.89 -19.34 0.34
CA ALA A 192 16.88 -18.11 -0.46
C ALA A 192 16.84 -18.39 -1.97
N TRP A 193 17.59 -19.40 -2.44
CA TRP A 193 17.64 -19.75 -3.86
C TRP A 193 16.29 -20.21 -4.42
N ILE A 194 15.54 -21.03 -3.66
CA ILE A 194 14.20 -21.47 -4.07
C ILE A 194 13.22 -20.28 -4.07
N ARG A 195 13.32 -19.38 -3.09
CA ARG A 195 12.49 -18.16 -3.05
C ARG A 195 12.74 -17.29 -4.28
N GLU A 196 14.01 -17.02 -4.60
CA GLU A 196 14.39 -16.26 -5.79
C GLU A 196 13.93 -16.94 -7.09
N GLU A 197 13.95 -18.28 -7.16
CA GLU A 197 13.43 -19.00 -8.32
C GLU A 197 11.92 -18.80 -8.48
N PHE A 198 11.17 -18.84 -7.39
CA PHE A 198 9.71 -18.70 -7.39
C PHE A 198 9.26 -17.26 -7.64
N GLU A 199 9.99 -16.27 -7.12
CA GLU A 199 9.72 -14.84 -7.32
C GLU A 199 9.69 -14.45 -8.81
N ARG A 200 10.38 -15.19 -9.69
CA ARG A 200 10.34 -14.97 -11.14
C ARG A 200 8.97 -15.21 -11.76
N PHE A 201 8.12 -15.96 -11.08
CA PHE A 201 6.76 -16.26 -11.52
C PHE A 201 5.71 -15.50 -10.71
N GLN A 202 6.15 -14.60 -9.82
CA GLN A 202 5.28 -13.72 -9.08
C GLN A 202 5.16 -12.38 -9.76
N ASN A 203 3.97 -11.80 -9.64
CA ASN A 203 3.71 -10.42 -9.94
C ASN A 203 3.21 -9.72 -8.67
N ASN A 204 3.18 -8.40 -8.69
CA ASN A 204 2.63 -7.63 -7.59
C ASN A 204 1.31 -6.98 -7.99
N ARG A 205 0.42 -6.86 -7.01
CA ARG A 205 -0.82 -6.07 -7.13
C ARG A 205 -0.99 -5.21 -5.88
N PRO A 206 -1.78 -4.13 -5.93
CA PRO A 206 -2.14 -3.40 -4.73
C PRO A 206 -2.75 -4.33 -3.69
N CYS A 207 -2.38 -4.16 -2.43
CA CYS A 207 -2.95 -4.95 -1.34
C CYS A 207 -4.47 -4.70 -1.26
N GLY A 208 -5.26 -5.77 -1.15
CA GLY A 208 -6.72 -5.70 -1.12
C GLY A 208 -7.25 -4.96 0.10
N ASP A 209 -6.60 -5.09 1.24
CA ASP A 209 -7.08 -4.54 2.51
C ASP A 209 -6.78 -3.05 2.68
N CYS A 210 -5.57 -2.61 2.28
CA CYS A 210 -5.19 -1.20 2.39
C CYS A 210 -5.32 -0.44 1.07
N GLY A 211 -5.75 -1.08 -0.03
CA GLY A 211 -5.84 -0.45 -1.36
C GLY A 211 -4.49 0.08 -1.89
N GLY A 212 -3.38 -0.40 -1.36
CA GLY A 212 -2.03 0.10 -1.65
C GLY A 212 -1.56 1.30 -0.82
N TYR A 213 -2.35 1.77 0.16
CA TYR A 213 -1.96 2.88 1.03
C TYR A 213 -0.98 2.51 2.15
N ARG A 214 -0.66 1.23 2.32
CA ARG A 214 0.35 0.70 3.26
C ARG A 214 0.02 0.87 4.75
N LEU A 215 -1.08 1.53 5.07
CA LEU A 215 -1.47 1.87 6.43
C LEU A 215 -2.68 1.07 6.89
N ARG A 216 -2.88 1.01 8.21
CA ARG A 216 -4.08 0.44 8.81
C ARG A 216 -5.34 1.27 8.52
N PRO A 217 -6.53 0.65 8.56
CA PRO A 217 -7.80 1.38 8.40
C PRO A 217 -7.97 2.54 9.37
N GLU A 218 -7.51 2.40 10.62
CA GLU A 218 -7.57 3.44 11.65
C GLU A 218 -6.82 4.71 11.23
N ALA A 219 -5.63 4.55 10.64
CA ALA A 219 -4.83 5.66 10.14
C ALA A 219 -5.45 6.32 8.92
N LEU A 220 -6.09 5.53 8.04
CA LEU A 220 -6.79 6.03 6.85
C LEU A 220 -8.14 6.70 7.17
N ALA A 221 -8.70 6.44 8.36
CA ALA A 221 -9.89 7.12 8.84
C ALA A 221 -9.62 8.59 9.22
N VAL A 222 -8.39 8.94 9.57
CA VAL A 222 -8.01 10.32 9.90
C VAL A 222 -7.87 11.15 8.62
N LYS A 223 -8.67 12.22 8.53
CA LYS A 223 -8.78 13.07 7.34
C LYS A 223 -8.51 14.53 7.65
N ILE A 224 -7.85 15.21 6.72
CA ILE A 224 -7.67 16.67 6.67
C ILE A 224 -8.35 17.16 5.41
N ALA A 225 -9.26 18.12 5.53
CA ALA A 225 -10.06 18.62 4.40
C ALA A 225 -10.78 17.49 3.62
N GLY A 226 -11.24 16.43 4.30
CA GLY A 226 -11.93 15.29 3.70
C GLY A 226 -11.03 14.22 3.06
N ILE A 227 -9.71 14.40 3.08
CA ILE A 227 -8.73 13.52 2.43
C ILE A 227 -7.80 12.91 3.48
N HIS A 228 -7.46 11.62 3.35
CA HIS A 228 -6.53 10.95 4.27
C HIS A 228 -5.08 10.98 3.75
N VAL A 229 -4.10 10.71 4.63
CA VAL A 229 -2.66 10.81 4.29
C VAL A 229 -2.27 9.99 3.06
N GLY A 230 -2.81 8.77 2.91
CA GLY A 230 -2.58 7.90 1.76
C GLY A 230 -2.94 8.54 0.41
N GLN A 231 -4.03 9.30 0.35
CA GLN A 231 -4.45 10.01 -0.86
C GLN A 231 -3.51 11.17 -1.17
N VAL A 232 -3.10 11.93 -0.14
CA VAL A 232 -2.15 13.06 -0.30
C VAL A 232 -0.81 12.58 -0.89
N VAL A 233 -0.30 11.43 -0.44
CA VAL A 233 0.97 10.90 -0.98
C VAL A 233 0.84 10.24 -2.36
N GLN A 234 -0.37 9.94 -2.81
CA GLN A 234 -0.64 9.46 -4.17
C GLN A 234 -0.83 10.59 -5.18
N MET A 235 -1.11 11.81 -4.73
CA MET A 235 -1.08 12.99 -5.59
C MET A 235 0.32 13.18 -6.18
N SER A 236 0.37 13.78 -7.37
CA SER A 236 1.62 14.32 -7.88
C SER A 236 2.15 15.41 -6.94
N ILE A 237 3.45 15.65 -6.96
CA ILE A 237 4.08 16.71 -6.13
C ILE A 237 3.47 18.08 -6.46
N ALA A 238 3.10 18.33 -7.72
CA ALA A 238 2.38 19.53 -8.12
C ALA A 238 1.01 19.66 -7.41
N GLU A 239 0.21 18.59 -7.45
CA GLU A 239 -1.11 18.55 -6.82
C GLU A 239 -1.02 18.61 -5.29
N ALA A 240 -0.08 17.90 -4.69
CA ALA A 240 0.16 17.92 -3.24
C ALA A 240 0.59 19.33 -2.78
N PHE A 241 1.42 20.02 -3.55
CA PHE A 241 1.82 21.39 -3.27
C PHE A 241 0.61 22.33 -3.29
N ALA A 242 -0.22 22.27 -4.34
CA ALA A 242 -1.44 23.06 -4.44
C ALA A 242 -2.43 22.75 -3.30
N TRP A 243 -2.58 21.48 -2.95
CA TRP A 243 -3.40 21.06 -1.81
C TRP A 243 -2.93 21.69 -0.50
N CYS A 244 -1.62 21.72 -0.24
CA CYS A 244 -1.06 22.38 0.95
C CYS A 244 -1.28 23.90 0.98
N GLU A 245 -1.48 24.56 -0.16
CA GLU A 245 -1.83 25.99 -0.21
C GLU A 245 -3.30 26.24 0.15
N THR A 246 -4.19 25.32 -0.25
CA THR A 246 -5.65 25.44 -0.04
C THR A 246 -6.14 24.89 1.30
N VAL A 247 -5.42 23.92 1.89
CA VAL A 247 -5.80 23.29 3.17
C VAL A 247 -6.08 24.28 4.31
N PRO A 248 -5.29 25.35 4.52
CA PRO A 248 -5.54 26.32 5.57
C PRO A 248 -6.96 26.91 5.58
N ASP A 249 -7.59 27.04 4.41
CA ASP A 249 -8.94 27.60 4.27
C ASP A 249 -10.03 26.69 4.88
N SER A 250 -9.74 25.38 4.95
CA SER A 250 -10.62 24.38 5.55
C SER A 250 -10.42 24.20 7.06
N LEU A 251 -9.38 24.82 7.64
CA LEU A 251 -8.98 24.64 9.02
C LEU A 251 -9.50 25.77 9.92
N THR A 252 -9.80 25.45 11.17
CA THR A 252 -10.13 26.46 12.18
C THR A 252 -8.89 27.29 12.52
N LYS A 253 -9.08 28.50 13.08
CA LYS A 253 -7.97 29.38 13.51
C LYS A 253 -6.97 28.65 14.42
N GLN A 254 -7.46 27.92 15.41
CA GLN A 254 -6.62 27.15 16.33
C GLN A 254 -5.81 26.06 15.60
N LYS A 255 -6.44 25.29 14.69
CA LYS A 255 -5.74 24.28 13.90
C LYS A 255 -4.67 24.90 12.99
N ASN A 256 -4.97 26.06 12.41
CA ASN A 256 -4.03 26.79 11.57
C ASN A 256 -2.80 27.29 12.36
N GLU A 257 -2.97 27.74 13.60
CA GLU A 257 -1.83 28.14 14.44
C GLU A 257 -0.87 26.98 14.69
N VAL A 258 -1.40 25.78 14.99
CA VAL A 258 -0.58 24.57 15.21
C VAL A 258 0.06 24.10 13.90
N ALA A 259 -0.70 24.10 12.80
CA ALA A 259 -0.25 23.59 11.51
C ALA A 259 0.72 24.52 10.78
N ARG A 260 0.81 25.81 11.15
CA ARG A 260 1.57 26.84 10.41
C ARG A 260 3.01 26.43 10.10
N ALA A 261 3.76 25.99 11.12
CA ALA A 261 5.16 25.60 10.95
C ALA A 261 5.30 24.35 10.07
N ILE A 262 4.43 23.37 10.27
CA ILE A 262 4.44 22.09 9.55
C ILE A 262 4.09 22.30 8.07
N LEU A 263 3.03 23.05 7.78
CA LEU A 263 2.61 23.37 6.41
C LEU A 263 3.62 24.26 5.68
N LYS A 264 4.34 25.13 6.40
CA LYS A 264 5.46 25.87 5.82
C LYS A 264 6.56 24.91 5.33
N GLU A 265 7.02 24.02 6.21
CA GLU A 265 8.07 23.05 5.88
C GLU A 265 7.69 22.12 4.72
N ILE A 266 6.45 21.60 4.73
CA ILE A 266 5.96 20.74 3.64
C ILE A 266 5.94 21.49 2.31
N ARG A 267 5.40 22.71 2.28
CA ARG A 267 5.36 23.52 1.06
C ARG A 267 6.75 23.84 0.53
N GLU A 268 7.70 24.18 1.39
CA GLU A 268 9.08 24.46 0.99
C GLU A 268 9.71 23.22 0.33
N ARG A 269 9.59 22.04 0.94
CA ARG A 269 10.11 20.77 0.39
C ARG A 269 9.47 20.39 -0.95
N LEU A 270 8.15 20.47 -1.04
CA LEU A 270 7.44 20.20 -2.30
C LEU A 270 7.80 21.25 -3.37
N GLY A 271 7.97 22.51 -2.99
CA GLY A 271 8.44 23.59 -3.85
C GLY A 271 9.83 23.31 -4.42
N PHE A 272 10.77 22.82 -3.61
CA PHE A 272 12.09 22.42 -4.10
C PHE A 272 12.02 21.30 -5.13
N LEU A 273 11.17 20.29 -4.90
CA LEU A 273 10.95 19.21 -5.86
C LEU A 273 10.34 19.71 -7.18
N ASN A 274 9.42 20.68 -7.13
CA ASN A 274 8.87 21.33 -8.31
C ASN A 274 9.94 22.14 -9.07
N ASN A 275 10.82 22.85 -8.36
CA ASN A 275 11.89 23.66 -8.96
C ASN A 275 12.92 22.81 -9.72
N VAL A 276 13.19 21.59 -9.26
CA VAL A 276 14.06 20.63 -9.97
C VAL A 276 13.31 19.78 -11.01
N GLY A 277 12.07 20.13 -11.34
CA GLY A 277 11.31 19.49 -12.41
C GLY A 277 10.76 18.10 -12.09
N LEU A 278 10.57 17.77 -10.81
CA LEU A 278 10.02 16.48 -10.38
C LEU A 278 8.51 16.53 -10.07
N GLN A 279 7.86 17.61 -10.45
CA GLN A 279 6.44 17.90 -10.17
C GLN A 279 5.44 16.82 -10.62
N TYR A 280 5.80 15.97 -11.59
CA TYR A 280 4.97 14.88 -12.11
C TYR A 280 5.05 13.58 -11.29
N LEU A 281 6.02 13.47 -10.38
CA LEU A 281 6.16 12.31 -9.50
C LEU A 281 5.16 12.36 -8.37
N THR A 282 4.82 11.21 -7.81
CA THR A 282 4.04 11.09 -6.58
C THR A 282 4.95 10.82 -5.40
N LEU A 283 4.54 11.21 -4.19
CA LEU A 283 5.31 10.94 -2.96
C LEU A 283 5.35 9.44 -2.59
N SER A 284 4.39 8.67 -3.11
CA SER A 284 4.26 7.22 -2.93
C SER A 284 5.09 6.39 -3.92
N ARG A 285 5.73 7.02 -4.93
CA ARG A 285 6.53 6.29 -5.93
C ARG A 285 7.70 5.56 -5.25
N ASN A 286 7.90 4.30 -5.62
CA ASN A 286 8.99 3.49 -5.09
C ASN A 286 10.35 4.02 -5.54
N ALA A 287 11.24 4.30 -4.57
CA ALA A 287 12.58 4.83 -4.82
C ALA A 287 13.41 3.97 -5.79
N GLY A 288 13.24 2.63 -5.78
CA GLY A 288 13.95 1.73 -6.69
C GLY A 288 13.50 1.80 -8.15
N THR A 289 12.42 2.52 -8.45
CA THR A 289 11.89 2.70 -9.82
C THR A 289 12.25 4.05 -10.42
N LEU A 290 13.04 4.86 -9.72
CA LEU A 290 13.50 6.16 -10.18
C LEU A 290 14.70 5.98 -11.12
N SER A 291 14.74 6.78 -12.18
CA SER A 291 15.92 6.94 -13.02
C SER A 291 17.06 7.62 -12.24
N GLY A 292 18.29 7.45 -12.73
CA GLY A 292 19.47 8.08 -12.12
C GLY A 292 19.32 9.61 -11.99
N GLY A 293 18.84 10.28 -13.05
CA GLY A 293 18.59 11.72 -13.02
C GLY A 293 17.48 12.13 -12.06
N GLU A 294 16.38 11.37 -11.94
CA GLU A 294 15.33 11.63 -10.93
C GLU A 294 15.90 11.50 -9.51
N ALA A 295 16.61 10.42 -9.21
CA ALA A 295 17.20 10.19 -7.89
C ALA A 295 18.22 11.28 -7.51
N GLN A 296 19.05 11.71 -8.46
CA GLN A 296 20.00 12.80 -8.28
C GLN A 296 19.29 14.12 -7.97
N ARG A 297 18.22 14.45 -8.70
CA ARG A 297 17.45 15.69 -8.47
C ARG A 297 16.69 15.68 -7.14
N ILE A 298 16.18 14.52 -6.69
CA ILE A 298 15.61 14.39 -5.33
C ILE A 298 16.68 14.67 -4.27
N ARG A 299 17.90 14.15 -4.47
CA ARG A 299 19.02 14.42 -3.57
C ARG A 299 19.36 15.91 -3.54
N LEU A 300 19.42 16.56 -4.70
CA LEU A 300 19.64 18.01 -4.80
C LEU A 300 18.55 18.81 -4.06
N ALA A 301 17.27 18.51 -4.31
CA ALA A 301 16.15 19.16 -3.62
C ALA A 301 16.23 18.99 -2.10
N SER A 302 16.62 17.79 -1.63
CA SER A 302 16.80 17.50 -0.20
C SER A 302 17.95 18.30 0.41
N GLN A 303 19.02 18.55 -0.35
CA GLN A 303 20.16 19.36 0.11
C GLN A 303 19.84 20.85 0.14
N ILE A 304 19.01 21.35 -0.78
CA ILE A 304 18.54 22.74 -0.72
C ILE A 304 17.65 22.95 0.50
N GLY A 305 16.79 21.97 0.81
CA GLY A 305 15.92 22.01 1.98
C GLY A 305 16.62 21.83 3.33
N SER A 306 17.90 21.41 3.37
CA SER A 306 18.63 21.31 4.64
C SER A 306 19.12 22.67 5.15
N GLY A 307 19.13 23.70 4.30
CA GLY A 307 19.54 25.06 4.67
C GLY A 307 20.99 25.17 5.12
N LEU A 308 21.85 24.23 4.71
CA LEU A 308 23.27 24.24 5.07
C LEU A 308 24.01 25.39 4.37
N THR A 309 24.98 25.98 5.07
CA THR A 309 25.82 27.07 4.59
C THR A 309 27.29 26.71 4.73
N GLY A 310 28.16 27.18 3.83
CA GLY A 310 29.60 26.87 3.86
C GLY A 310 29.96 25.47 3.36
N VAL A 311 29.07 24.84 2.60
CA VAL A 311 29.27 23.50 2.04
C VAL A 311 29.80 23.59 0.60
N LEU A 312 30.68 22.66 0.23
CA LEU A 312 31.09 22.43 -1.15
C LEU A 312 30.21 21.33 -1.78
N TYR A 313 29.34 21.72 -2.70
CA TYR A 313 28.56 20.80 -3.52
C TYR A 313 29.31 20.50 -4.82
N VAL A 314 29.58 19.22 -5.08
CA VAL A 314 30.11 18.73 -6.35
C VAL A 314 29.02 17.91 -7.03
N LEU A 315 28.54 18.39 -8.18
CA LEU A 315 27.49 17.77 -8.96
C LEU A 315 28.05 17.23 -10.27
N ASP A 316 27.64 16.02 -10.62
CA ASP A 316 28.04 15.32 -11.85
C ASP A 316 26.86 15.33 -12.83
N GLU A 317 26.94 16.11 -13.91
CA GLU A 317 25.90 16.22 -14.96
C GLU A 317 24.43 16.37 -14.45
N PRO A 318 24.09 17.41 -13.67
CA PRO A 318 22.76 17.55 -13.07
C PRO A 318 21.63 17.79 -14.09
N SER A 319 21.96 18.06 -15.35
CA SER A 319 21.02 18.20 -16.47
C SER A 319 20.59 16.87 -17.08
N ILE A 320 21.14 15.72 -16.64
CA ILE A 320 20.84 14.44 -17.27
C ILE A 320 19.36 14.07 -17.14
N GLY A 321 18.74 13.74 -18.28
CA GLY A 321 17.30 13.44 -18.35
C GLY A 321 16.37 14.61 -18.04
N LEU A 322 16.86 15.86 -18.07
CA LEU A 322 16.01 17.06 -18.07
C LEU A 322 15.69 17.52 -19.49
N HIS A 323 14.45 17.98 -19.67
CA HIS A 323 14.06 18.66 -20.89
C HIS A 323 14.69 20.06 -20.94
N GLN A 324 15.04 20.56 -22.13
CA GLN A 324 15.71 21.86 -22.30
C GLN A 324 14.99 23.02 -21.63
N ARG A 325 13.65 22.99 -21.61
CA ARG A 325 12.80 23.98 -20.94
C ARG A 325 13.05 24.09 -19.43
N ASP A 326 13.42 23.00 -18.78
CA ASP A 326 13.54 22.93 -17.33
C ASP A 326 14.99 23.22 -16.86
N ASN A 327 15.94 23.37 -17.80
CA ASN A 327 17.33 23.73 -17.49
C ASN A 327 17.45 25.12 -16.85
N ASP A 328 16.65 26.11 -17.26
CA ASP A 328 16.69 27.45 -16.67
C ASP A 328 16.25 27.44 -15.19
N ARG A 329 15.31 26.56 -14.85
CA ARG A 329 14.86 26.36 -13.46
C ARG A 329 15.95 25.70 -12.60
N LEU A 330 16.62 24.69 -13.15
CA LEU A 330 17.76 24.06 -12.49
C LEU A 330 18.89 25.08 -12.25
N LEU A 331 19.26 25.87 -13.25
CA LEU A 331 20.29 26.89 -13.12
C LEU A 331 19.95 27.94 -12.06
N THR A 332 18.69 28.39 -12.02
CA THR A 332 18.21 29.30 -10.97
C THR A 332 18.37 28.67 -9.59
N THR A 333 18.03 27.38 -9.47
CA THR A 333 18.14 26.63 -8.22
C THR A 333 19.60 26.50 -7.74
N LEU A 334 20.53 26.22 -8.66
CA LEU A 334 21.96 26.13 -8.35
C LEU A 334 22.56 27.48 -7.95
N LYS A 335 22.13 28.57 -8.60
CA LYS A 335 22.51 29.94 -8.20
C LYS A 335 22.01 30.27 -6.81
N ASN A 336 20.77 29.94 -6.47
CA ASN A 336 20.23 30.13 -5.13
C ASN A 336 21.04 29.37 -4.07
N LEU A 337 21.42 28.12 -4.37
CA LEU A 337 22.25 27.32 -3.46
C LEU A 337 23.62 27.96 -3.23
N ARG A 338 24.25 28.51 -4.28
CA ARG A 338 25.49 29.31 -4.17
C ARG A 338 25.28 30.56 -3.32
N ASP A 339 24.22 31.31 -3.60
CA ASP A 339 23.95 32.61 -2.97
C ASP A 339 23.58 32.49 -1.49
N GLN A 340 23.19 31.29 -1.03
CA GLN A 340 23.08 30.94 0.38
C GLN A 340 24.44 30.78 1.11
N GLY A 341 25.56 31.04 0.43
CA GLY A 341 26.91 30.94 1.01
C GLY A 341 27.56 29.57 0.82
N ASN A 342 27.16 28.83 -0.21
CA ASN A 342 27.78 27.55 -0.57
C ASN A 342 28.62 27.68 -1.85
N THR A 343 29.54 26.75 -2.06
CA THR A 343 30.29 26.63 -3.31
C THR A 343 29.69 25.48 -4.12
N VAL A 344 29.36 25.74 -5.39
CA VAL A 344 28.75 24.76 -6.28
C VAL A 344 29.68 24.53 -7.47
N ILE A 345 30.23 23.32 -7.59
CA ILE A 345 31.02 22.86 -8.73
C ILE A 345 30.16 21.87 -9.51
N VAL A 346 29.98 22.13 -10.80
CA VAL A 346 29.21 21.28 -11.71
C VAL A 346 30.17 20.79 -12.79
N VAL A 347 30.22 19.48 -12.98
CA VAL A 347 30.94 18.80 -14.06
C VAL A 347 30.05 18.73 -15.30
#